data_AF-A0A6N4QN55-F1
#
_entry.id   AF-A0A6N4QN55-F1
#
_cell.length_a   1.000
_cell.length_b   1.000
_cell.length_c   1.000
_cell.angle_alpha   90.00
_cell.angle_beta   90.00
_cell.angle_gamma   90.00
#
_symmetry.space_group_name_H-M   'P 1'
#
loop_
_entity.id
_entity.type
_entity.pdbx_description
1 polymer ?
#
loop_
_entity_poly.entity_id
_entity_poly.type
_entity_poly.pdbx_seq_one_letter_code
_entity_poly.pdbx_strand_id
1 'polypeptide(L)' 'MVIPIGINDRFVRAYAKLSAQAKDGFLSEITLQESWFYGLIGTGYCTTMTGMVTKEVVDEKK' A
#
# COMPACT_ATOMS: atom_id res chain seq x y z
N MET A 1 -19.12 -3.53 17.85
CA MET A 1 -17.87 -3.75 17.12
C MET A 1 -18.18 -3.75 15.63
N VAL A 2 -17.93 -2.64 14.93
CA VAL A 2 -18.13 -2.56 13.48
C VAL A 2 -16.90 -3.23 12.85
N ILE A 3 -17.06 -4.48 12.42
CA ILE A 3 -16.05 -5.14 11.59
C ILE A 3 -16.04 -4.34 10.28
N PRO A 4 -14.93 -3.69 9.89
CA PRO A 4 -14.90 -2.89 8.67
C PRO A 4 -15.16 -3.80 7.49
N ILE A 5 -16.35 -3.72 6.92
CA ILE A 5 -16.73 -4.51 5.75
C ILE A 5 -15.84 -4.00 4.60
N GLY A 6 -15.01 -4.87 4.03
CA GLY A 6 -14.09 -4.50 2.94
C GLY A 6 -12.62 -4.28 3.35
N ILE A 7 -12.15 -4.78 4.51
CA ILE A 7 -10.70 -4.85 4.82
C ILE A 7 -9.92 -5.50 3.67
N ASN A 8 -10.43 -6.58 3.10
CA ASN A 8 -9.72 -7.23 2.00
C ASN A 8 -9.67 -6.32 0.75
N ASP A 9 -10.76 -5.61 0.45
CA ASP A 9 -10.83 -4.76 -0.75
C ASP A 9 -9.89 -3.55 -0.67
N ARG A 10 -9.80 -2.89 0.49
CA ARG A 10 -8.89 -1.75 0.69
C ARG A 10 -7.41 -2.16 0.65
N PHE A 11 -7.07 -3.34 1.20
CA PHE A 11 -5.72 -3.90 1.12
C PHE A 11 -5.37 -4.29 -0.32
N VAL A 12 -6.27 -4.97 -1.03
CA VAL A 12 -6.06 -5.34 -2.44
C VAL A 12 -5.85 -4.10 -3.30
N ARG A 13 -6.64 -3.04 -3.12
CA ARG A 13 -6.45 -1.77 -3.84
C ARG A 13 -5.12 -1.10 -3.52
N ALA A 14 -4.71 -1.09 -2.24
CA ALA A 14 -3.44 -0.50 -1.83
C ALA A 14 -2.25 -1.31 -2.39
N TYR A 15 -2.31 -2.64 -2.33
CA TYR A 15 -1.31 -3.53 -2.91
C TYR A 15 -1.22 -3.39 -4.42
N ALA A 16 -2.36 -3.34 -5.14
CA ALA A 16 -2.38 -3.16 -6.59
C ALA A 16 -1.74 -1.83 -7.01
N LYS A 17 -1.95 -0.75 -6.24
CA LYS A 17 -1.26 0.53 -6.46
C LYS A 17 0.23 0.44 -6.16
N LEU A 18 0.63 -0.29 -5.13
CA LEU A 18 2.03 -0.47 -4.76
C LEU A 18 2.77 -1.34 -5.80
N SER A 19 2.15 -2.42 -6.27
CA SER A 19 2.70 -3.27 -7.33
C SER A 19 2.80 -2.53 -8.67
N ALA A 20 1.81 -1.71 -9.02
CA ALA A 20 1.87 -0.85 -10.20
C ALA A 20 3.05 0.14 -10.14
N GLN A 21 3.40 0.64 -8.95
CA GLN A 21 4.56 1.52 -8.74
C GLN A 21 5.89 0.75 -8.85
N ALA A 22 5.92 -0.52 -8.44
CA ALA A 22 7.12 -1.34 -8.49
C ALA A 22 7.56 -1.71 -9.91
N LYS A 23 6.64 -1.73 -10.90
CA LYS A 23 6.89 -2.18 -12.28
C LYS A 23 7.52 -3.58 -12.29
N ASP A 24 8.68 -3.75 -12.91
CA ASP A 24 9.45 -5.01 -12.99
C ASP A 24 10.36 -5.26 -11.78
N GLY A 25 10.23 -4.45 -10.71
CA GLY A 25 11.01 -4.62 -9.48
C GLY A 25 10.38 -5.62 -8.51
N PHE A 26 11.21 -6.25 -7.70
CA PHE A 26 10.76 -7.08 -6.58
C PHE A 26 10.36 -6.20 -5.40
N LEU A 27 9.12 -6.37 -4.93
CA LEU A 27 8.63 -5.74 -3.71
C LEU A 27 9.07 -6.54 -2.48
N SER A 28 9.78 -5.89 -1.57
CA SER A 28 10.23 -6.43 -0.29
C SER A 28 9.84 -5.48 0.86
N GLU A 29 9.91 -5.97 2.10
CA GLU A 29 9.67 -5.16 3.32
C GLU A 29 8.34 -4.40 3.30
N ILE A 30 7.27 -5.07 2.87
CA ILE A 30 5.95 -4.45 2.79
C ILE A 30 5.43 -4.12 4.19
N THR A 31 5.21 -2.85 4.44
CA THR A 31 4.65 -2.33 5.69
C THR A 31 3.24 -1.81 5.44
N LEU A 32 2.33 -2.12 6.35
CA LEU A 32 0.95 -1.64 6.33
C LEU A 32 0.67 -0.78 7.55
N GLN A 33 0.14 0.42 7.32
CA GLN A 33 -0.35 1.32 8.36
C GLN A 33 -1.82 1.64 8.14
N GLU A 34 -2.61 1.50 9.20
CA GLU A 34 -4.02 1.88 9.22
C GLU A 34 -4.19 3.13 10.07
N SER A 35 -4.78 4.18 9.49
CA SER A 35 -5.04 5.44 10.18
C SER A 35 -6.53 5.72 10.22
N TRP A 36 -7.01 6.02 11.43
CA TRP A 36 -8.41 6.32 11.71
C TRP A 36 -8.50 7.78 12.12
N PHE A 37 -9.29 8.56 11.38
CA PHE A 37 -9.58 9.94 11.75
C PHE A 37 -11.04 10.06 12.13
N TYR A 38 -11.29 10.53 13.35
CA TYR A 38 -12.63 10.82 13.86
C TYR A 38 -12.80 12.34 13.86
N GLY A 39 -13.45 12.86 12.83
CA GLY A 39 -13.80 14.27 12.72
C GLY A 39 -15.24 14.53 13.12
N LEU A 40 -15.57 15.79 13.40
CA LEU A 40 -16.93 16.20 13.80
C LEU A 40 -18.01 15.82 12.75
N ILE A 41 -17.62 15.68 11.47
CA ILE A 41 -18.51 15.41 10.34
C ILE A 41 -18.27 14.01 9.74
N GLY A 42 -17.58 13.11 10.44
CA GLY A 42 -17.49 11.72 10.00
C GLY A 42 -16.24 10.97 10.44
N THR A 43 -16.24 9.69 10.15
CA THR A 43 -15.09 8.80 10.33
C THR A 43 -14.43 8.55 8.99
N GLY A 44 -13.15 8.94 8.90
CA GLY A 44 -12.31 8.66 7.76
C GLY A 44 -11.41 7.48 8.07
N TYR A 45 -11.30 6.55 7.11
CA TYR A 45 -10.43 5.39 7.23
C TYR A 45 -9.40 5.39 6.09
N CYS A 46 -8.12 5.32 6.42
CA CYS A 46 -7.02 5.31 5.46
C CYS A 46 -6.11 4.08 5.67
N THR A 47 -5.90 3.29 4.61
CA THR A 47 -4.85 2.25 4.57
C THR A 47 -3.68 2.79 3.75
N THR A 48 -2.52 2.92 4.39
CA THR A 48 -1.25 3.24 3.74
C THR A 48 -0.43 1.98 3.65
N MET A 49 0.11 1.69 2.48
CA MET A 49 0.99 0.55 2.25
C MET A 49 2.27 1.04 1.60
N THR A 50 3.39 0.70 2.22
CA THR A 50 4.72 1.05 1.77
C THR A 50 5.52 -0.24 1.56
N GLY A 51 6.52 -0.19 0.70
CA GLY A 51 7.39 -1.32 0.44
C GLY A 51 8.67 -0.85 -0.23
N MET A 52 9.73 -1.62 -0.06
CA MET A 52 10.99 -1.39 -0.77
C MET A 52 10.90 -2.08 -2.14
N VAL A 53 11.37 -1.40 -3.18
CA VAL A 53 11.43 -1.97 -4.53
C VAL A 53 12.89 -2.23 -4.87
N THR A 54 13.27 -3.49 -4.93
CA THR A 54 14.59 -3.92 -5.43
C THR A 54 14.47 -4.21 -6.92
N LYS A 55 15.15 -3.42 -7.73
CA LYS A 55 15.31 -3.72 -9.16
C LYS A 55 16.70 -4.31 -9.35
N GLU A 56 16.80 -5.39 -10.12
CA GLU A 56 18.11 -5.77 -10.66
C GLU A 56 18.58 -4.59 -11.51
N VAL A 57 19.65 -3.94 -11.06
CA VAL A 57 20.31 -2.89 -11.83
C VAL A 57 20.98 -3.59 -12.99
N VAL A 58 20.28 -3.68 -14.13
CA VAL A 58 20.99 -3.79 -15.41
C VAL A 58 21.68 -2.44 -15.57
N ASP A 59 22.93 -2.39 -15.11
CA ASP A 59 23.85 -1.27 -15.25
C ASP A 59 23.81 -0.83 -16.72
N GLU A 60 23.14 0.29 -17.01
CA GLU A 60 23.19 0.96 -18.30
C GLU A 60 24.60 1.54 -18.41
N LYS A 61 25.59 0.69 -18.69
CA LYS A 61 26.90 1.14 -19.17
C LYS A 61 26.68 1.85 -20.49
N LYS A 62 26.77 3.17 -20.46
CA LYS A 62 27.00 4.02 -21.63
C LYS A 62 28.28 4.82 -21.43
#